data_AF-A0A2D5VZ19-F1
#
_entry.id   AF-A0A2D5VZ19-F1
#
_cell.length_a   1.000
_cell.length_b   1.000
_cell.length_c   1.000
_cell.angle_alpha   90.00
_cell.angle_beta   90.00
_cell.angle_gamma   90.00
#
_symmetry.space_group_name_H-M   'P 1'
#
loop_
_entity.id
_entity.type
_entity.pdbx_description
1 polymer ?
#
loop_
_entity_poly.entity_id
_entity_poly.type
_entity_poly.pdbx_seq_one_letter_code
_entity_poly.pdbx_strand_id
1 'polypeptide(L)'
;MTTAGDILTSRGAKKFVHFHTDHWEPFAGDWDRWGDDSEENAEAILKFMEETAENPFFDRMTLFYNHPLKTTTLSEISPETGDLLRFDLQRPFGWERYAYAIGKCASETNHEFQVHIHHEGVTSGDFFKFSHLDWPGGCSSHELDSSRLERMIEKTLSDFREITNLNLLNWHFIHGLWALNASDTSVCNVADEIEMLMKHGCVGDFTMPAGRGIVDSKIKYPHTVLVTNKPKGYDLPESEPRRIGEDQGEEPRFLIWNQDVPFTHCSIDHYGSDEIRGALEDIEGTNKIWAEGAPIIGDVAFLKTHAHSMNRIYWKEDAERTYSSPLVLEIFQSMKNSCDDANIPYEKWTVSEVVEYLESQDQTLSKVLAREPPINVKIETIDQNIMHVCRQRLSRLGVEESGLFDYYAYRLEKGSIFSKSDLEILRHISNNYSKEARILEIAAGCGQISFGLEELGYKHTEYCEVNKKRIALGQEIKEKLNSQTNIITTDFRDLNLTHYDLIFVTNAVTDRLGVGEYEIFRSTILSGSQVILLYGSYGHDNAIFEKLDNDSDISHLDLISDNIAELVPDRRGLIEYSMKT
;
A
#
# COMPACT_ATOMS: atom_id res chain seq x y z
N MET A 1 18.60 -25.87 -37.99
CA MET A 1 19.03 -25.44 -36.65
C MET A 1 17.87 -25.73 -35.71
N THR A 2 18.10 -26.03 -34.44
CA THR A 2 17.00 -26.22 -33.48
C THR A 2 16.35 -24.87 -33.23
N THR A 3 15.06 -24.73 -33.54
CA THR A 3 14.32 -23.48 -33.36
C THR A 3 13.90 -23.29 -31.89
N ALA A 4 13.49 -22.07 -31.52
CA ALA A 4 12.92 -21.82 -30.20
C ALA A 4 11.68 -22.68 -29.92
N GLY A 5 10.83 -22.91 -30.92
CA GLY A 5 9.65 -23.78 -30.83
C GLY A 5 10.02 -25.26 -30.59
N ASP A 6 11.07 -25.77 -31.25
CA ASP A 6 11.59 -27.12 -31.01
C ASP A 6 12.06 -27.27 -29.55
N ILE A 7 12.73 -26.24 -29.02
CA ILE A 7 13.21 -26.22 -27.63
C ILE A 7 12.03 -26.26 -26.67
N LEU A 8 11.05 -25.37 -26.83
CA LEU A 8 9.85 -25.34 -26.00
C LEU A 8 9.11 -26.70 -26.00
N THR A 9 8.92 -27.29 -27.18
CA THR A 9 8.31 -28.61 -27.34
C THR A 9 9.11 -29.68 -26.60
N SER A 10 10.43 -29.68 -26.74
CA SER A 10 11.31 -30.65 -26.07
C SER A 10 11.31 -30.51 -24.55
N ARG A 11 11.04 -29.30 -24.03
CA ARG A 11 10.91 -29.00 -22.59
C ARG A 11 9.49 -29.27 -22.07
N GLY A 12 8.55 -29.69 -22.93
CA GLY A 12 7.19 -30.08 -22.57
C GLY A 12 6.20 -28.91 -22.49
N ALA A 13 6.56 -27.72 -22.98
CA ALA A 13 5.64 -26.60 -23.04
C ALA A 13 4.53 -26.85 -24.08
N LYS A 14 3.29 -26.57 -23.70
CA LYS A 14 2.11 -26.56 -24.59
C LYS A 14 1.56 -25.18 -24.85
N LYS A 15 2.04 -24.17 -24.12
CA LYS A 15 1.72 -22.75 -24.28
C LYS A 15 2.96 -21.93 -23.95
N PHE A 16 3.13 -20.82 -24.66
CA PHE A 16 4.15 -19.81 -24.37
C PHE A 16 3.45 -18.50 -24.01
N VAL A 17 3.70 -18.02 -22.79
CA VAL A 17 3.15 -16.77 -22.28
C VAL A 17 4.26 -15.74 -22.18
N HIS A 18 4.07 -14.62 -22.86
CA HIS A 18 4.83 -13.40 -22.64
C HIS A 18 4.02 -12.50 -21.71
N PHE A 19 4.66 -12.00 -20.67
CA PHE A 19 4.10 -10.91 -19.87
C PHE A 19 5.15 -9.83 -19.67
N HIS A 20 4.74 -8.58 -19.89
CA HIS A 20 5.62 -7.43 -19.85
C HIS A 20 5.43 -6.64 -18.56
N THR A 21 6.54 -6.32 -17.90
CA THR A 21 6.57 -5.53 -16.67
C THR A 21 7.26 -4.20 -16.96
N ASP A 22 6.48 -3.16 -17.23
CA ASP A 22 7.02 -1.84 -17.54
C ASP A 22 7.31 -1.07 -16.24
N HIS A 23 8.53 -0.57 -16.10
CA HIS A 23 8.91 0.39 -15.05
C HIS A 23 8.34 1.76 -15.45
N TRP A 24 7.03 1.90 -15.22
CA TRP A 24 6.23 2.94 -15.85
C TRP A 24 6.30 4.24 -15.03
N GLU A 25 7.20 5.12 -15.45
CA GLU A 25 7.47 6.42 -14.83
C GLU A 25 7.03 7.55 -15.78
N PRO A 26 5.72 7.85 -15.88
CA PRO A 26 5.16 8.76 -16.87
C PRO A 26 5.39 10.24 -16.51
N PHE A 27 6.61 10.59 -16.10
CA PHE A 27 6.99 11.96 -15.78
C PHE A 27 8.37 12.28 -16.33
N ALA A 28 8.41 13.26 -17.24
CA ALA A 28 9.64 13.90 -17.68
C ALA A 28 9.94 15.04 -16.70
N GLY A 29 11.06 14.99 -15.97
CA GLY A 29 11.47 16.11 -15.12
C GLY A 29 12.69 15.82 -14.24
N ASP A 30 13.38 16.88 -13.85
CA ASP A 30 14.21 16.89 -12.63
C ASP A 30 13.23 16.79 -11.45
N TRP A 31 13.44 15.87 -10.51
CA TRP A 31 12.48 15.56 -9.42
C TRP A 31 11.96 16.81 -8.67
N ASP A 32 12.73 17.90 -8.72
CA ASP A 32 12.44 19.19 -8.08
C ASP A 32 11.59 20.18 -8.90
N ARG A 33 11.25 19.89 -10.17
CA ARG A 33 10.57 20.85 -11.07
C ARG A 33 9.39 20.23 -11.82
N TRP A 34 8.26 20.13 -11.15
CA TRP A 34 6.99 19.70 -11.75
C TRP A 34 6.10 20.87 -12.25
N GLY A 35 6.65 22.09 -12.35
CA GLY A 35 5.93 23.23 -12.90
C GLY A 35 6.17 23.35 -14.40
N ASP A 36 5.08 23.36 -15.18
CA ASP A 36 4.95 23.40 -16.65
C ASP A 36 4.86 22.03 -17.38
N ASP A 37 5.50 20.96 -16.88
CA ASP A 37 5.58 19.67 -17.62
C ASP A 37 4.38 18.73 -17.45
N SER A 38 3.43 19.01 -16.54
CA SER A 38 2.29 18.11 -16.28
C SER A 38 1.35 17.95 -17.48
N GLU A 39 1.23 18.98 -18.33
CA GLU A 39 0.47 18.88 -19.57
C GLU A 39 1.18 17.99 -20.60
N GLU A 40 2.49 18.15 -20.76
CA GLU A 40 3.31 17.31 -21.66
C GLU A 40 3.30 15.84 -21.24
N ASN A 41 3.38 15.57 -19.93
CA ASN A 41 3.27 14.23 -19.37
C ASN A 41 1.89 13.61 -19.66
N ALA A 42 0.81 14.38 -19.49
CA ALA A 42 -0.54 13.92 -19.82
C ALA A 42 -0.68 13.58 -21.32
N GLU A 43 -0.13 14.41 -22.21
CA GLU A 43 -0.11 14.15 -23.65
C GLU A 43 0.70 12.89 -23.99
N ALA A 44 1.86 12.70 -23.35
CA ALA A 44 2.68 11.50 -23.52
C ALA A 44 1.93 10.24 -23.08
N ILE A 45 1.22 10.26 -21.95
CA ILE A 45 0.38 9.14 -21.49
C ILE A 45 -0.73 8.85 -22.50
N LEU A 46 -1.45 9.87 -22.98
CA LEU A 46 -2.53 9.67 -23.95
C LEU A 46 -2.02 9.12 -25.28
N LYS A 47 -0.86 9.58 -25.74
CA LYS A 47 -0.20 9.05 -26.93
C LYS A 47 0.30 7.62 -26.73
N PHE A 48 0.85 7.30 -25.55
CA PHE A 48 1.21 5.94 -25.17
C PHE A 48 0.00 5.01 -25.31
N MET A 49 -1.17 5.40 -24.75
CA MET A 49 -2.40 4.62 -24.87
C MET A 49 -2.81 4.38 -26.33
N GLU A 50 -2.72 5.41 -27.19
CA GLU A 50 -3.04 5.29 -28.61
C GLU A 50 -2.11 4.30 -29.32
N GLU A 51 -0.80 4.42 -29.09
CA GLU A 51 0.21 3.60 -29.76
C GLU A 51 0.22 2.14 -29.26
N THR A 52 -0.20 1.88 -28.03
CA THR A 52 -0.25 0.54 -27.47
C THR A 52 -1.59 -0.17 -27.70
N ALA A 53 -2.72 0.55 -27.85
CA ALA A 53 -4.07 -0.04 -27.90
C ALA A 53 -4.25 -1.20 -28.90
N GLU A 54 -3.60 -1.13 -30.06
CA GLU A 54 -3.66 -2.16 -31.10
C GLU A 54 -2.30 -2.83 -31.36
N ASN A 55 -1.33 -2.65 -30.47
CA ASN A 55 -0.01 -3.22 -30.64
C ASN A 55 -0.04 -4.75 -30.50
N PRO A 56 0.51 -5.51 -31.46
CA PRO A 56 0.40 -6.97 -31.46
C PRO A 56 1.04 -7.65 -30.25
N PHE A 57 2.00 -7.00 -29.57
CA PHE A 57 2.74 -7.55 -28.44
C PHE A 57 2.57 -6.75 -27.14
N PHE A 58 2.11 -5.51 -27.21
CA PHE A 58 2.09 -4.57 -26.08
C PHE A 58 0.73 -3.90 -25.83
N ASP A 59 -0.36 -4.35 -26.45
CA ASP A 59 -1.74 -3.96 -26.08
C ASP A 59 -2.16 -4.38 -24.66
N ARG A 60 -1.37 -5.24 -24.02
CA ARG A 60 -1.64 -5.83 -22.71
C ARG A 60 -0.35 -6.01 -21.92
N MET A 61 -0.09 -5.08 -21.02
CA MET A 61 1.14 -4.99 -20.22
C MET A 61 0.78 -4.79 -18.76
N THR A 62 1.75 -5.02 -17.87
CA THR A 62 1.67 -4.57 -16.48
C THR A 62 2.50 -3.31 -16.33
N LEU A 63 1.84 -2.19 -16.07
CA LEU A 63 2.45 -0.89 -15.81
C LEU A 63 2.71 -0.79 -14.31
N PHE A 64 3.96 -0.97 -13.90
CA PHE A 64 4.39 -0.69 -12.53
C PHE A 64 4.55 0.81 -12.40
N TYR A 65 3.45 1.47 -12.01
CA TYR A 65 3.34 2.91 -11.97
C TYR A 65 4.07 3.47 -10.75
N ASN A 66 5.06 4.31 -11.03
CA ASN A 66 5.76 5.06 -9.99
C ASN A 66 5.01 6.36 -9.70
N HIS A 67 4.32 6.40 -8.57
CA HIS A 67 3.55 7.57 -8.18
C HIS A 67 4.47 8.69 -7.63
N PRO A 68 4.36 9.94 -8.13
CA PRO A 68 5.22 11.03 -7.68
C PRO A 68 4.88 11.48 -6.25
N LEU A 69 5.76 11.16 -5.31
CA LEU A 69 5.75 11.72 -3.96
C LEU A 69 6.80 12.81 -3.82
N LYS A 70 6.42 13.95 -3.22
CA LYS A 70 7.36 15.01 -2.87
C LYS A 70 7.98 14.72 -1.49
N THR A 71 9.29 14.53 -1.47
CA THR A 71 10.07 14.48 -0.22
C THR A 71 10.53 15.87 0.16
N THR A 72 10.24 16.31 1.39
CA THR A 72 10.66 17.62 1.92
C THR A 72 11.46 17.43 3.21
N THR A 73 12.64 18.05 3.29
CA THR A 73 13.40 18.17 4.54
C THR A 73 12.84 19.29 5.41
N LEU A 74 12.57 18.98 6.67
CA LEU A 74 12.13 19.91 7.70
C LEU A 74 13.34 20.53 8.41
N SER A 75 13.17 21.75 8.93
CA SER A 75 14.20 22.43 9.71
C SER A 75 14.37 21.86 11.12
N GLU A 76 13.36 21.15 11.62
CA GLU A 76 13.31 20.54 12.94
C GLU A 76 12.68 19.15 12.81
N ILE A 77 13.04 18.23 13.72
CA ILE A 77 12.46 16.89 13.77
C ILE A 77 10.94 17.03 13.96
N SER A 78 10.17 16.46 13.04
CA SER A 78 8.72 16.36 13.16
C SER A 78 8.40 15.56 14.42
N PRO A 79 7.65 16.14 15.38
CA PRO A 79 7.22 15.42 16.58
C PRO A 79 6.39 14.18 16.26
N GLU A 80 5.61 14.17 15.16
CA GLU A 80 4.82 13.02 14.69
C GLU A 80 5.68 11.86 14.20
N THR A 81 6.63 12.15 13.34
CA THR A 81 7.36 11.09 12.64
C THR A 81 8.67 10.73 13.34
N GLY A 82 9.12 11.55 14.29
CA GLY A 82 10.47 11.48 14.83
C GLY A 82 11.54 11.71 13.75
N ASP A 83 11.15 12.32 12.62
CA ASP A 83 11.93 12.40 11.40
C ASP A 83 12.10 13.84 10.92
N LEU A 84 13.14 14.08 10.12
CA LEU A 84 13.31 15.33 9.38
C LEU A 84 12.67 15.29 7.99
N LEU A 85 12.17 14.12 7.55
CA LEU A 85 11.56 13.96 6.24
C LEU A 85 10.04 13.90 6.32
N ARG A 86 9.40 14.74 5.51
CA ARG A 86 7.97 14.69 5.23
C ARG A 86 7.72 14.27 3.79
N PHE A 87 6.68 13.46 3.60
CA PHE A 87 6.20 13.03 2.29
C PHE A 87 4.87 13.70 2.00
N ASP A 88 4.80 14.47 0.92
CA ASP A 88 3.59 15.17 0.49
C ASP A 88 3.13 14.67 -0.88
N LEU A 89 1.82 14.62 -1.09
CA LEU A 89 1.25 14.34 -2.41
C LEU A 89 1.58 15.51 -3.35
N GLN A 90 2.13 15.20 -4.52
CA GLN A 90 2.56 16.22 -5.46
C GLN A 90 1.42 16.59 -6.41
N ARG A 91 0.78 17.74 -6.17
CA ARG A 91 -0.31 18.27 -7.02
C ARG A 91 0.09 19.62 -7.66
N PRO A 92 0.99 19.62 -8.65
CA PRO A 92 1.44 20.84 -9.34
C PRO A 92 0.34 21.45 -10.23
N PHE A 93 0.63 22.60 -10.84
CA PHE A 93 -0.25 23.16 -11.86
C PHE A 93 -0.45 22.16 -13.02
N GLY A 94 -1.70 21.91 -13.41
CA GLY A 94 -2.04 20.95 -14.47
C GLY A 94 -2.17 19.50 -13.99
N TRP A 95 -2.04 19.24 -12.68
CA TRP A 95 -2.18 17.91 -12.08
C TRP A 95 -3.47 17.20 -12.49
N GLU A 96 -4.59 17.90 -12.59
CA GLU A 96 -5.88 17.29 -12.94
C GLU A 96 -5.87 16.66 -14.34
N ARG A 97 -5.08 17.20 -15.28
CA ARG A 97 -4.91 16.61 -16.62
C ARG A 97 -4.07 15.35 -16.57
N TYR A 98 -2.99 15.38 -15.78
CA TYR A 98 -2.16 14.21 -15.55
C TYR A 98 -2.98 13.09 -14.89
N ALA A 99 -3.66 13.39 -13.78
CA ALA A 99 -4.52 12.45 -13.08
C ALA A 99 -5.63 11.90 -14.00
N TYR A 100 -6.24 12.76 -14.84
CA TYR A 100 -7.17 12.32 -15.87
C TYR A 100 -6.55 11.33 -16.86
N ALA A 101 -5.35 11.60 -17.38
CA ALA A 101 -4.67 10.70 -18.32
C ALA A 101 -4.32 9.35 -17.69
N ILE A 102 -3.84 9.34 -16.44
CA ILE A 102 -3.59 8.11 -15.67
C ILE A 102 -4.88 7.32 -15.48
N GLY A 103 -5.94 7.96 -14.98
CA GLY A 103 -7.24 7.32 -14.75
C GLY A 103 -7.86 6.78 -16.04
N LYS A 104 -7.68 7.50 -17.16
CA LYS A 104 -8.09 7.05 -18.49
C LYS A 104 -7.30 5.82 -18.94
N CYS A 105 -5.97 5.82 -18.77
CA CYS A 105 -5.14 4.66 -19.09
C CYS A 105 -5.58 3.42 -18.29
N ALA A 106 -5.83 3.58 -16.98
CA ALA A 106 -6.27 2.51 -16.11
C ALA A 106 -7.67 1.96 -16.43
N SER A 107 -8.57 2.77 -17.00
CA SER A 107 -9.98 2.40 -17.22
C SER A 107 -10.35 2.08 -18.68
N GLU A 108 -9.58 2.59 -19.66
CA GLU A 108 -9.89 2.47 -21.08
C GLU A 108 -8.90 1.58 -21.87
N THR A 109 -7.86 1.05 -21.22
CA THR A 109 -6.91 0.10 -21.86
C THR A 109 -7.00 -1.29 -21.24
N ASN A 110 -6.38 -2.28 -21.89
CA ASN A 110 -6.22 -3.62 -21.32
C ASN A 110 -4.97 -3.73 -20.44
N HIS A 111 -4.30 -2.62 -20.14
CA HIS A 111 -3.12 -2.63 -19.29
C HIS A 111 -3.51 -2.82 -17.83
N GLU A 112 -2.70 -3.61 -17.13
CA GLU A 112 -2.77 -3.74 -15.68
C GLU A 112 -1.93 -2.64 -15.03
N PHE A 113 -2.39 -2.13 -13.90
CA PHE A 113 -1.67 -1.17 -13.07
C PHE A 113 -1.20 -1.83 -11.78
N GLN A 114 0.09 -1.76 -11.52
CA GLN A 114 0.77 -2.26 -10.32
C GLN A 114 1.69 -1.17 -9.74
N VAL A 115 2.35 -1.45 -8.62
CA VAL A 115 3.02 -0.41 -7.84
C VAL A 115 4.53 -0.44 -8.05
N HIS A 116 5.10 0.72 -8.34
CA HIS A 116 6.54 0.95 -8.36
C HIS A 116 6.89 2.01 -7.32
N ILE A 117 7.92 1.78 -6.51
CA ILE A 117 8.38 2.72 -5.49
C ILE A 117 9.90 2.84 -5.59
N HIS A 118 10.37 4.08 -5.59
CA HIS A 118 11.76 4.44 -5.33
C HIS A 118 11.87 5.01 -3.92
N HIS A 119 12.44 4.26 -2.97
CA HIS A 119 12.64 4.70 -1.58
C HIS A 119 14.12 4.90 -1.23
N GLU A 120 15.00 4.62 -2.18
CA GLU A 120 16.45 4.62 -2.00
C GLU A 120 16.96 6.06 -1.73
N GLY A 121 16.25 7.08 -2.24
CA GLY A 121 16.57 8.49 -2.00
C GLY A 121 16.29 8.98 -0.57
N VAL A 122 15.57 8.20 0.24
CA VAL A 122 15.17 8.61 1.60
C VAL A 122 15.69 7.70 2.70
N THR A 123 16.56 6.75 2.34
CA THR A 123 17.23 5.86 3.29
C THR A 123 18.72 6.22 3.41
N SER A 124 19.41 5.63 4.37
CA SER A 124 20.82 5.96 4.69
C SER A 124 21.89 5.52 3.64
N GLY A 125 21.48 5.14 2.43
CA GLY A 125 22.35 4.65 1.36
C GLY A 125 23.34 5.69 0.80
N ASP A 126 24.51 5.22 0.33
CA ASP A 126 25.55 6.03 -0.31
C ASP A 126 25.23 6.44 -1.77
N PHE A 127 24.31 5.75 -2.45
CA PHE A 127 24.06 5.87 -3.88
C PHE A 127 23.41 7.21 -4.24
N PHE A 128 22.46 7.65 -3.43
CA PHE A 128 21.79 8.95 -3.56
C PHE A 128 22.32 10.02 -2.61
N LYS A 129 23.32 9.70 -1.77
CA LYS A 129 23.89 10.61 -0.78
C LYS A 129 24.25 11.95 -1.46
N PHE A 130 23.48 13.00 -1.13
CA PHE A 130 23.82 14.42 -1.25
C PHE A 130 23.58 15.18 -2.57
N SER A 131 22.51 14.95 -3.34
CA SER A 131 22.07 15.94 -4.35
C SER A 131 20.83 16.75 -3.96
N HIS A 132 19.85 16.16 -3.25
CA HIS A 132 18.52 16.78 -3.11
C HIS A 132 18.04 17.02 -1.66
N LEU A 133 18.69 16.45 -0.63
CA LEU A 133 18.31 16.63 0.79
C LEU A 133 19.49 17.10 1.64
N ASP A 134 19.29 18.11 2.49
CA ASP A 134 20.27 18.57 3.47
C ASP A 134 20.24 17.63 4.68
N TRP A 135 21.19 16.69 4.72
CA TRP A 135 21.12 15.53 5.60
C TRP A 135 22.06 15.71 6.80
N PRO A 136 21.57 16.03 8.01
CA PRO A 136 22.42 16.11 9.19
C PRO A 136 22.91 14.70 9.56
N GLY A 137 24.23 14.55 9.74
CA GLY A 137 24.82 13.26 10.11
C GLY A 137 24.19 12.69 11.38
N GLY A 138 23.80 11.41 11.34
CA GLY A 138 23.19 10.70 12.47
C GLY A 138 21.66 10.61 12.49
N CYS A 139 20.96 11.11 11.46
CA CYS A 139 19.48 11.10 11.38
C CYS A 139 18.89 9.93 10.55
N SER A 140 19.49 8.75 10.60
CA SER A 140 18.85 7.50 10.17
C SER A 140 19.23 6.38 11.13
N SER A 141 18.21 5.60 11.47
CA SER A 141 18.31 4.27 12.04
C SER A 141 17.53 3.32 11.15
N HIS A 142 17.70 2.01 11.36
CA HIS A 142 16.90 1.01 10.66
C HIS A 142 15.40 1.28 10.86
N GLU A 143 14.98 1.55 12.10
CA GLU A 143 13.58 1.83 12.43
C GLU A 143 13.04 3.06 11.70
N LEU A 144 13.86 4.10 11.53
CA LEU A 144 13.46 5.30 10.82
C LEU A 144 13.36 5.05 9.31
N ASP A 145 14.31 4.31 8.73
CA ASP A 145 14.28 3.95 7.31
C ASP A 145 13.06 3.06 6.99
N SER A 146 12.74 2.08 7.84
CA SER A 146 11.53 1.25 7.72
C SER A 146 10.25 2.09 7.84
N SER A 147 10.19 3.00 8.81
CA SER A 147 9.05 3.90 8.97
C SER A 147 8.87 4.86 7.79
N ARG A 148 9.96 5.32 7.16
CA ARG A 148 9.91 6.12 5.92
C ARG A 148 9.30 5.33 4.77
N LEU A 149 9.76 4.09 4.55
CA LEU A 149 9.19 3.22 3.53
C LEU A 149 7.70 3.00 3.77
N GLU A 150 7.31 2.68 5.00
CA GLU A 150 5.91 2.47 5.37
C GLU A 150 5.03 3.69 5.01
N ARG A 151 5.46 4.89 5.42
CA ARG A 151 4.73 6.14 5.09
C ARG A 151 4.68 6.41 3.59
N MET A 152 5.72 6.06 2.83
CA MET A 152 5.72 6.17 1.38
C MET A 152 4.71 5.20 0.75
N ILE A 153 4.71 3.93 1.16
CA ILE A 153 3.75 2.92 0.67
C ILE A 153 2.32 3.38 0.94
N GLU A 154 2.03 3.83 2.17
CA GLU A 154 0.69 4.31 2.53
C GLU A 154 0.21 5.48 1.66
N LYS A 155 1.07 6.48 1.45
CA LYS A 155 0.74 7.66 0.63
C LYS A 155 0.60 7.30 -0.84
N THR A 156 1.52 6.50 -1.38
CA THR A 156 1.45 5.99 -2.75
C THR A 156 0.15 5.24 -2.98
N LEU A 157 -0.19 4.25 -2.15
CA LEU A 157 -1.41 3.46 -2.34
C LEU A 157 -2.69 4.30 -2.18
N SER A 158 -2.68 5.28 -1.27
CA SER A 158 -3.82 6.19 -1.08
C SER A 158 -4.08 7.04 -2.33
N ASP A 159 -3.07 7.70 -2.88
CA ASP A 159 -3.28 8.59 -4.04
C ASP A 159 -3.43 7.77 -5.33
N PHE A 160 -2.78 6.61 -5.44
CA PHE A 160 -2.99 5.66 -6.51
C PHE A 160 -4.48 5.27 -6.62
N ARG A 161 -5.13 4.96 -5.49
CA ARG A 161 -6.58 4.70 -5.43
C ARG A 161 -7.39 5.91 -5.88
N GLU A 162 -7.04 7.12 -5.44
CA GLU A 162 -7.74 8.35 -5.82
C GLU A 162 -7.70 8.57 -7.35
N ILE A 163 -6.54 8.37 -7.98
CA ILE A 163 -6.35 8.64 -9.41
C ILE A 163 -6.92 7.52 -10.29
N THR A 164 -6.64 6.25 -9.94
CA THR A 164 -6.97 5.10 -10.79
C THR A 164 -8.31 4.46 -10.46
N ASN A 165 -8.87 4.74 -9.27
CA ASN A 165 -10.04 4.05 -8.71
C ASN A 165 -9.84 2.53 -8.54
N LEU A 166 -8.58 2.05 -8.46
CA LEU A 166 -8.22 0.66 -8.23
C LEU A 166 -7.90 0.41 -6.76
N ASN A 167 -8.57 -0.56 -6.11
CA ASN A 167 -8.39 -0.82 -4.68
C ASN A 167 -7.08 -1.54 -4.28
N LEU A 168 -6.39 -2.19 -5.23
CA LEU A 168 -5.10 -2.89 -5.05
C LEU A 168 -5.03 -3.70 -3.74
N LEU A 169 -5.97 -4.65 -3.56
CA LEU A 169 -6.01 -5.50 -2.35
C LEU A 169 -4.82 -6.45 -2.28
N ASN A 170 -4.54 -7.11 -3.41
CA ASN A 170 -3.35 -7.91 -3.65
C ASN A 170 -2.62 -7.25 -4.81
N TRP A 171 -1.48 -6.64 -4.52
CA TRP A 171 -0.70 -5.93 -5.53
C TRP A 171 0.70 -6.50 -5.65
N HIS A 172 1.35 -6.16 -6.75
CA HIS A 172 2.66 -6.65 -7.12
C HIS A 172 3.61 -5.47 -7.25
N PHE A 173 4.87 -5.74 -6.98
CA PHE A 173 5.88 -4.71 -6.85
C PHE A 173 7.01 -4.84 -7.86
N ILE A 174 7.52 -3.70 -8.30
CA ILE A 174 8.86 -3.56 -8.85
C ILE A 174 9.60 -2.49 -8.06
N HIS A 175 10.86 -2.78 -7.75
CA HIS A 175 11.72 -1.95 -6.93
C HIS A 175 12.58 -0.98 -7.77
N GLY A 176 12.64 0.29 -7.34
CA GLY A 176 13.58 1.28 -7.87
C GLY A 176 15.05 0.90 -7.62
N LEU A 177 15.95 1.01 -8.60
CA LEU A 177 17.35 0.55 -8.49
C LEU A 177 17.57 -0.90 -8.00
N TRP A 178 16.50 -1.68 -7.90
CA TRP A 178 16.47 -3.13 -7.75
C TRP A 178 17.05 -3.70 -6.43
N ALA A 179 17.18 -2.90 -5.37
CA ALA A 179 17.89 -3.28 -4.14
C ALA A 179 17.00 -3.86 -3.02
N LEU A 180 16.08 -4.78 -3.36
CA LEU A 180 15.10 -5.37 -2.44
C LEU A 180 15.73 -5.86 -1.13
N ASN A 181 15.09 -5.55 -0.01
CA ASN A 181 15.43 -6.03 1.34
C ASN A 181 16.89 -5.73 1.71
N ALA A 182 17.33 -4.50 1.42
CA ALA A 182 18.71 -4.01 1.58
C ALA A 182 19.77 -4.91 0.91
N SER A 183 19.46 -5.49 -0.26
CA SER A 183 20.41 -6.36 -0.97
C SER A 183 21.66 -5.62 -1.45
N ASP A 184 21.58 -4.30 -1.62
CA ASP A 184 22.73 -3.41 -1.74
C ASP A 184 22.57 -2.23 -0.77
N THR A 185 23.30 -2.28 0.36
CA THR A 185 23.28 -1.25 1.41
C THR A 185 23.86 0.10 0.97
N SER A 186 24.56 0.14 -0.17
CA SER A 186 24.90 1.43 -0.77
C SER A 186 23.67 2.10 -1.37
N VAL A 187 22.64 1.35 -1.75
CA VAL A 187 21.40 1.87 -2.37
C VAL A 187 20.31 2.06 -1.33
N CYS A 188 20.01 1.03 -0.53
CA CYS A 188 18.95 1.05 0.47
C CYS A 188 19.32 0.23 1.71
N ASN A 189 18.92 0.67 2.91
CA ASN A 189 19.19 0.00 4.19
C ASN A 189 17.95 -0.61 4.87
N VAL A 190 16.80 -0.68 4.20
CA VAL A 190 15.57 -1.27 4.75
C VAL A 190 15.64 -2.79 4.64
N ALA A 191 16.06 -3.46 5.71
CA ALA A 191 16.24 -4.91 5.72
C ALA A 191 14.95 -5.69 6.00
N ASP A 192 13.87 -5.02 6.42
CA ASP A 192 12.51 -5.53 6.64
C ASP A 192 11.52 -5.12 5.54
N GLU A 193 12.03 -4.73 4.36
CA GLU A 193 11.22 -4.23 3.25
C GLU A 193 10.13 -5.22 2.82
N ILE A 194 10.44 -6.51 2.69
CA ILE A 194 9.43 -7.53 2.31
C ILE A 194 8.31 -7.61 3.35
N GLU A 195 8.63 -7.48 4.65
CA GLU A 195 7.63 -7.45 5.72
C GLU A 195 6.69 -6.26 5.53
N MET A 196 7.25 -5.08 5.29
CA MET A 196 6.47 -3.85 5.08
C MET A 196 5.59 -3.96 3.83
N LEU A 197 6.15 -4.43 2.71
CA LEU A 197 5.38 -4.66 1.48
C LEU A 197 4.19 -5.61 1.73
N MET A 198 4.43 -6.75 2.40
CA MET A 198 3.39 -7.72 2.73
C MET A 198 2.31 -7.15 3.65
N LYS A 199 2.71 -6.35 4.67
CA LYS A 199 1.79 -5.68 5.59
C LYS A 199 0.80 -4.76 4.87
N HIS A 200 1.18 -4.20 3.73
CA HIS A 200 0.34 -3.32 2.92
C HIS A 200 -0.34 -4.00 1.73
N GLY A 201 -0.34 -5.34 1.66
CA GLY A 201 -1.06 -6.10 0.63
C GLY A 201 -0.22 -6.51 -0.58
N CYS A 202 1.10 -6.29 -0.57
CA CYS A 202 1.97 -6.78 -1.64
C CYS A 202 2.12 -8.31 -1.54
N VAL A 203 1.96 -8.99 -2.66
CA VAL A 203 2.07 -10.45 -2.73
C VAL A 203 3.39 -10.91 -3.34
N GLY A 204 4.03 -10.08 -4.17
CA GLY A 204 5.30 -10.45 -4.78
C GLY A 204 6.03 -9.35 -5.51
N ASP A 205 7.32 -9.60 -5.73
CA ASP A 205 8.25 -8.78 -6.49
C ASP A 205 8.52 -9.38 -7.87
N PHE A 206 8.48 -8.50 -8.88
CA PHE A 206 8.73 -8.82 -10.28
C PHE A 206 9.94 -8.03 -10.80
N THR A 207 10.89 -7.67 -9.94
CA THR A 207 12.06 -6.90 -10.32
C THR A 207 13.06 -7.77 -11.10
N MET A 208 13.22 -9.03 -10.73
CA MET A 208 14.31 -9.87 -11.22
C MET A 208 14.03 -10.51 -12.59
N PRO A 209 15.07 -10.79 -13.40
CA PRO A 209 16.47 -10.40 -13.20
C PRO A 209 16.68 -8.89 -13.37
N ALA A 210 17.51 -8.31 -12.51
CA ALA A 210 17.82 -6.88 -12.40
C ALA A 210 19.18 -6.49 -13.00
N GLY A 211 20.00 -7.46 -13.42
CA GLY A 211 21.27 -7.21 -14.09
C GLY A 211 22.44 -6.85 -13.18
N ARG A 212 22.20 -6.81 -11.86
CA ARG A 212 23.24 -6.59 -10.83
C ARG A 212 23.34 -7.83 -9.96
N GLY A 213 24.47 -8.53 -10.01
CA GLY A 213 24.66 -9.77 -9.25
C GLY A 213 24.53 -9.62 -7.72
N ILE A 214 24.77 -8.42 -7.18
CA ILE A 214 24.60 -8.15 -5.75
C ILE A 214 23.11 -8.17 -5.34
N VAL A 215 22.21 -7.71 -6.21
CA VAL A 215 20.76 -7.65 -5.92
C VAL A 215 20.01 -8.87 -6.46
N ASP A 216 20.43 -9.43 -7.59
CA ASP A 216 19.77 -10.59 -8.19
C ASP A 216 19.70 -11.77 -7.23
N SER A 217 18.54 -12.40 -7.11
CA SER A 217 18.40 -13.66 -6.38
C SER A 217 19.31 -14.73 -6.99
N LYS A 218 19.87 -15.56 -6.12
CA LYS A 218 20.61 -16.77 -6.49
C LYS A 218 19.71 -17.83 -7.12
N ILE A 219 18.41 -17.78 -6.84
CA ILE A 219 17.43 -18.73 -7.36
C ILE A 219 16.89 -18.20 -8.69
N LYS A 220 17.13 -18.95 -9.76
CA LYS A 220 16.81 -18.55 -11.16
C LYS A 220 15.48 -19.11 -11.66
N TYR A 221 14.50 -19.22 -10.77
CA TYR A 221 13.13 -19.63 -11.08
C TYR A 221 12.15 -18.93 -10.16
N PRO A 222 10.86 -18.84 -10.51
CA PRO A 222 9.84 -18.27 -9.62
C PRO A 222 9.73 -19.10 -8.34
N HIS A 223 9.79 -18.44 -7.20
CA HIS A 223 9.79 -19.08 -5.89
C HIS A 223 9.13 -18.18 -4.84
N THR A 224 8.70 -18.78 -3.73
CA THR A 224 8.21 -18.04 -2.57
C THR A 224 9.24 -18.08 -1.45
N VAL A 225 9.20 -17.07 -0.58
CA VAL A 225 10.07 -16.97 0.60
C VAL A 225 9.28 -16.57 1.84
N LEU A 226 9.72 -17.03 3.01
CA LEU A 226 9.35 -16.47 4.30
C LEU A 226 10.05 -15.13 4.51
N VAL A 227 9.38 -14.25 5.24
CA VAL A 227 9.95 -12.96 5.65
C VAL A 227 11.24 -13.19 6.45
N THR A 228 12.30 -12.50 6.04
CA THR A 228 13.60 -12.53 6.73
C THR A 228 14.16 -11.11 6.77
N ASN A 229 14.16 -10.49 7.95
CA ASN A 229 14.57 -9.09 8.13
C ASN A 229 16.10 -8.94 8.19
N LYS A 230 16.77 -9.33 7.11
CA LYS A 230 18.22 -9.26 6.93
C LYS A 230 18.53 -8.78 5.51
N PRO A 231 19.66 -8.10 5.28
CA PRO A 231 20.13 -7.76 3.94
C PRO A 231 20.10 -8.97 3.00
N LYS A 232 19.42 -8.84 1.86
CA LYS A 232 19.20 -9.93 0.89
C LYS A 232 18.59 -11.19 1.53
N GLY A 233 17.70 -11.00 2.49
CA GLY A 233 17.11 -12.07 3.30
C GLY A 233 16.49 -13.20 2.49
N TYR A 234 15.92 -12.90 1.32
CA TYR A 234 15.33 -13.88 0.42
C TYR A 234 16.32 -14.94 -0.12
N ASP A 235 17.64 -14.67 -0.12
CA ASP A 235 18.67 -15.64 -0.52
C ASP A 235 19.21 -16.49 0.65
N LEU A 236 18.75 -16.23 1.89
CA LEU A 236 19.23 -16.93 3.08
C LEU A 236 18.43 -18.23 3.30
N PRO A 237 19.03 -19.29 3.87
CA PRO A 237 18.30 -20.53 4.17
C PRO A 237 17.07 -20.33 5.05
N GLU A 238 17.09 -19.35 5.96
CA GLU A 238 15.97 -19.03 6.85
C GLU A 238 14.72 -18.50 6.11
N SER A 239 14.89 -18.01 4.88
CA SER A 239 13.75 -17.63 4.03
C SER A 239 13.00 -18.84 3.48
N GLU A 240 13.54 -20.06 3.66
CA GLU A 240 12.99 -21.31 3.16
C GLU A 240 12.43 -21.18 1.73
N PRO A 241 13.27 -20.88 0.73
CA PRO A 241 12.77 -20.64 -0.60
C PRO A 241 12.11 -21.91 -1.16
N ARG A 242 10.89 -21.78 -1.66
CA ARG A 242 10.13 -22.89 -2.24
C ARG A 242 9.78 -22.62 -3.68
N ARG A 243 10.00 -23.59 -4.56
CA ARG A 243 9.65 -23.43 -5.97
C ARG A 243 8.13 -23.45 -6.13
N ILE A 244 7.62 -22.69 -7.10
CA ILE A 244 6.19 -22.79 -7.45
C ILE A 244 5.86 -24.19 -7.96
N GLY A 245 4.80 -24.79 -7.39
CA GLY A 245 4.39 -26.18 -7.64
C GLY A 245 4.90 -27.19 -6.60
N GLU A 246 5.74 -26.76 -5.65
CA GLU A 246 6.03 -27.51 -4.41
C GLU A 246 5.00 -27.17 -3.33
N ASP A 247 4.94 -27.94 -2.24
CA ASP A 247 4.12 -27.58 -1.08
C ASP A 247 4.62 -26.26 -0.49
N GLN A 248 3.78 -25.22 -0.46
CA GLN A 248 4.16 -23.91 0.06
C GLN A 248 4.08 -23.82 1.59
N GLY A 249 3.49 -24.80 2.27
CA GLY A 249 3.23 -24.74 3.71
C GLY A 249 2.01 -23.88 4.05
N GLU A 250 2.01 -23.34 5.27
CA GLU A 250 0.82 -22.70 5.87
C GLU A 250 1.06 -21.23 6.23
N GLU A 251 2.32 -20.85 6.38
CA GLU A 251 2.76 -19.52 6.73
C GLU A 251 2.65 -18.55 5.53
N PRO A 252 2.34 -17.26 5.76
CA PRO A 252 2.38 -16.26 4.70
C PRO A 252 3.77 -16.18 4.04
N ARG A 253 3.80 -16.17 2.71
CA ARG A 253 5.05 -16.11 1.92
C ARG A 253 4.99 -15.00 0.89
N PHE A 254 6.14 -14.50 0.48
CA PHE A 254 6.30 -13.50 -0.57
C PHE A 254 6.77 -14.16 -1.88
N LEU A 255 6.10 -13.87 -2.99
CA LEU A 255 6.50 -14.36 -4.32
C LEU A 255 7.67 -13.52 -4.84
N ILE A 256 8.72 -14.18 -5.33
CA ILE A 256 9.79 -13.56 -6.12
C ILE A 256 9.76 -14.17 -7.51
N TRP A 257 9.42 -13.36 -8.50
CA TRP A 257 9.57 -13.77 -9.89
C TRP A 257 11.03 -13.63 -10.31
N ASN A 258 11.64 -14.75 -10.68
CA ASN A 258 12.94 -14.76 -11.33
C ASN A 258 12.95 -15.83 -12.43
N GLN A 259 13.89 -15.72 -13.36
CA GLN A 259 14.04 -16.64 -14.48
C GLN A 259 15.52 -16.80 -14.85
N ASP A 260 15.83 -17.87 -15.58
CA ASP A 260 17.20 -18.16 -16.01
C ASP A 260 17.59 -17.42 -17.30
N VAL A 261 16.69 -16.58 -17.82
CA VAL A 261 16.97 -15.64 -18.90
C VAL A 261 17.78 -14.47 -18.34
N PRO A 262 18.95 -14.12 -18.89
CA PRO A 262 19.75 -13.00 -18.41
C PRO A 262 19.02 -11.65 -18.55
N PHE A 263 19.33 -10.69 -17.66
CA PHE A 263 18.80 -9.32 -17.74
C PHE A 263 18.94 -8.69 -19.13
N THR A 264 20.11 -8.84 -19.76
CA THR A 264 20.39 -8.29 -21.10
C THR A 264 19.47 -8.82 -22.20
N HIS A 265 18.82 -9.97 -21.96
CA HIS A 265 17.87 -10.58 -22.89
C HIS A 265 16.41 -10.39 -22.41
N CYS A 266 16.18 -9.88 -21.20
CA CYS A 266 14.83 -9.59 -20.69
C CYS A 266 14.46 -8.11 -20.84
N SER A 267 15.46 -7.22 -20.84
CA SER A 267 15.25 -5.81 -21.12
C SER A 267 15.03 -5.60 -22.61
N ILE A 268 14.01 -4.83 -22.97
CA ILE A 268 13.77 -4.39 -24.35
C ILE A 268 14.10 -2.90 -24.52
N ASP A 269 14.83 -2.30 -23.58
CA ASP A 269 15.32 -0.91 -23.67
C ASP A 269 16.37 -0.79 -24.78
N HIS A 270 15.93 -0.56 -26.02
CA HIS A 270 16.80 -0.49 -27.21
C HIS A 270 17.76 0.72 -27.24
N TYR A 271 17.54 1.72 -26.39
CA TYR A 271 18.51 2.78 -26.07
C TYR A 271 19.28 2.54 -24.76
N GLY A 272 19.21 1.32 -24.22
CA GLY A 272 19.95 0.87 -23.04
C GLY A 272 21.43 0.64 -23.34
N SER A 273 21.99 -0.44 -22.81
CA SER A 273 23.40 -0.78 -23.02
C SER A 273 23.65 -1.45 -24.37
N ASP A 274 24.90 -1.44 -24.83
CA ASP A 274 25.32 -2.12 -26.06
C ASP A 274 25.00 -3.63 -26.02
N GLU A 275 25.04 -4.24 -24.83
CA GLU A 275 24.67 -5.65 -24.64
C GLU A 275 23.17 -5.90 -24.84
N ILE A 276 22.30 -5.01 -24.36
CA ILE A 276 20.85 -5.11 -24.59
C ILE A 276 20.55 -4.95 -26.08
N ARG A 277 21.15 -3.92 -26.70
CA ARG A 277 21.00 -3.70 -28.14
C ARG A 277 21.50 -4.89 -28.95
N GLY A 278 22.66 -5.43 -28.61
CA GLY A 278 23.22 -6.62 -29.26
C GLY A 278 22.31 -7.84 -29.14
N ALA A 279 21.64 -8.02 -27.99
CA ALA A 279 20.64 -9.09 -27.82
C ALA A 279 19.40 -8.87 -28.69
N LEU A 280 18.92 -7.63 -28.84
CA LEU A 280 17.80 -7.31 -29.73
C LEU A 280 18.15 -7.46 -31.21
N GLU A 281 19.42 -7.26 -31.59
CA GLU A 281 19.93 -7.49 -32.95
C GLU A 281 20.14 -8.99 -33.24
N ASP A 282 20.47 -9.82 -32.24
CA ASP A 282 20.56 -11.29 -32.35
C ASP A 282 19.21 -11.98 -32.08
N ILE A 283 18.26 -11.80 -33.00
CA ILE A 283 16.88 -12.31 -32.87
C ILE A 283 16.83 -13.83 -32.63
N GLU A 284 17.58 -14.61 -33.39
CA GLU A 284 17.55 -16.09 -33.28
C GLU A 284 18.21 -16.54 -31.97
N GLY A 285 19.36 -15.97 -31.62
CA GLY A 285 20.07 -16.29 -30.37
C GLY A 285 19.24 -15.94 -29.14
N THR A 286 18.60 -14.77 -29.14
CA THR A 286 17.75 -14.34 -28.02
C THR A 286 16.49 -15.18 -27.90
N ASN A 287 15.78 -15.49 -29.00
CA ASN A 287 14.61 -16.38 -28.94
C ASN A 287 14.97 -17.77 -28.42
N LYS A 288 16.16 -18.28 -28.76
CA LYS A 288 16.68 -19.52 -28.20
C LYS A 288 16.92 -19.40 -26.69
N ILE A 289 17.57 -18.33 -26.24
CA ILE A 289 17.81 -18.08 -24.81
C ILE A 289 16.49 -17.94 -24.05
N TRP A 290 15.47 -17.29 -24.61
CA TRP A 290 14.12 -17.23 -24.05
C TRP A 290 13.52 -18.63 -23.92
N ALA A 291 13.55 -19.43 -24.99
CA ALA A 291 13.00 -20.78 -24.99
C ALA A 291 13.74 -21.73 -24.04
N GLU A 292 15.04 -21.52 -23.77
CA GLU A 292 15.84 -22.33 -22.85
C GLU A 292 15.64 -21.89 -21.38
N GLY A 293 15.61 -20.58 -21.12
CA GLY A 293 15.59 -20.00 -19.78
C GLY A 293 14.20 -19.72 -19.20
N ALA A 294 13.14 -19.72 -20.02
CA ALA A 294 11.77 -19.52 -19.56
C ALA A 294 11.36 -20.60 -18.53
N PRO A 295 10.88 -20.25 -17.32
CA PRO A 295 10.34 -21.24 -16.41
C PRO A 295 9.09 -21.91 -17.00
N ILE A 296 8.97 -23.23 -16.78
CA ILE A 296 7.77 -24.00 -17.12
C ILE A 296 7.05 -24.38 -15.83
N ILE A 297 5.79 -23.98 -15.72
CA ILE A 297 4.92 -24.24 -14.56
C ILE A 297 3.63 -24.87 -15.09
N GLY A 298 3.36 -26.11 -14.67
CA GLY A 298 2.41 -26.97 -15.37
C GLY A 298 2.93 -27.29 -16.77
N ASP A 299 2.20 -26.87 -17.81
CA ASP A 299 2.61 -26.99 -19.21
C ASP A 299 2.76 -25.63 -19.92
N VAL A 300 2.88 -24.55 -19.17
CA VAL A 300 3.03 -23.18 -19.69
C VAL A 300 4.46 -22.71 -19.46
N ALA A 301 5.12 -22.26 -20.53
CA ALA A 301 6.40 -21.57 -20.47
C ALA A 301 6.17 -20.07 -20.35
N PHE A 302 6.86 -19.41 -19.43
CA PHE A 302 6.69 -17.98 -19.16
C PHE A 302 7.95 -17.19 -19.52
N LEU A 303 7.77 -16.08 -20.22
CA LEU A 303 8.81 -15.08 -20.45
C LEU A 303 8.36 -13.74 -19.86
N LYS A 304 9.07 -13.30 -18.82
CA LYS A 304 9.00 -11.92 -18.35
C LYS A 304 9.96 -11.05 -19.18
N THR A 305 9.47 -9.93 -19.71
CA THR A 305 10.34 -8.85 -20.23
C THR A 305 10.04 -7.54 -19.49
N HIS A 306 10.95 -6.56 -19.57
CA HIS A 306 10.77 -5.25 -18.94
C HIS A 306 11.38 -4.12 -19.78
N ALA A 307 10.91 -2.90 -19.53
CA ALA A 307 11.41 -1.67 -20.14
C ALA A 307 11.12 -0.47 -19.24
N HIS A 308 11.67 0.69 -19.61
CA HIS A 308 11.30 1.98 -19.05
C HIS A 308 10.60 2.80 -20.15
N SER A 309 9.42 2.38 -20.62
CA SER A 309 8.84 2.93 -21.86
C SER A 309 8.49 4.42 -21.78
N MET A 310 8.31 4.94 -20.57
CA MET A 310 8.11 6.37 -20.32
C MET A 310 9.40 7.16 -20.11
N ASN A 311 10.57 6.53 -20.23
CA ASN A 311 11.84 7.24 -20.14
C ASN A 311 11.94 8.31 -21.22
N ARG A 312 12.29 9.54 -20.80
CA ARG A 312 12.40 10.72 -21.67
C ARG A 312 13.20 10.52 -22.95
N ILE A 313 14.16 9.58 -22.97
CA ILE A 313 14.96 9.32 -24.17
C ILE A 313 14.09 8.87 -25.35
N TYR A 314 13.03 8.10 -25.07
CA TYR A 314 12.07 7.65 -26.06
C TYR A 314 11.14 8.78 -26.50
N TRP A 315 10.91 9.80 -25.66
CA TRP A 315 9.95 10.91 -25.87
C TRP A 315 10.52 12.16 -26.51
N LYS A 316 11.78 12.12 -26.97
CA LYS A 316 12.35 13.18 -27.81
C LYS A 316 11.76 13.16 -29.23
N GLU A 317 11.89 14.29 -29.93
CA GLU A 317 11.60 14.38 -31.36
C GLU A 317 12.41 13.32 -32.12
N ASP A 318 11.78 12.63 -33.07
CA ASP A 318 12.32 11.53 -33.88
C ASP A 318 12.82 10.28 -33.11
N ALA A 319 12.64 10.23 -31.79
CA ALA A 319 13.00 9.06 -31.01
C ALA A 319 12.02 7.91 -31.25
N GLU A 320 12.57 6.70 -31.33
CA GLU A 320 11.79 5.49 -31.47
C GLU A 320 11.23 5.04 -30.12
N ARG A 321 9.93 4.71 -30.10
CA ARG A 321 9.25 4.18 -28.91
C ARG A 321 9.67 2.73 -28.73
N THR A 322 9.93 2.30 -27.49
CA THR A 322 10.33 0.92 -27.20
C THR A 322 9.40 -0.13 -27.80
N TYR A 323 8.09 0.01 -27.59
CA TYR A 323 7.08 -0.92 -28.10
C TYR A 323 6.80 -0.81 -29.61
N SER A 324 7.29 0.24 -30.26
CA SER A 324 7.15 0.45 -31.72
C SER A 324 8.45 0.21 -32.47
N SER A 325 9.55 -0.10 -31.78
CA SER A 325 10.84 -0.34 -32.41
C SER A 325 10.78 -1.57 -33.33
N PRO A 326 11.20 -1.48 -34.60
CA PRO A 326 11.26 -2.61 -35.50
C PRO A 326 12.08 -3.78 -34.94
N LEU A 327 13.18 -3.50 -34.23
CA LEU A 327 14.00 -4.54 -33.59
C LEU A 327 13.20 -5.31 -32.54
N VAL A 328 12.48 -4.59 -31.69
CA VAL A 328 11.63 -5.17 -30.65
C VAL A 328 10.45 -5.93 -31.28
N LEU A 329 9.79 -5.37 -32.29
CA LEU A 329 8.67 -6.05 -32.96
C LEU A 329 9.14 -7.32 -33.70
N GLU A 330 10.30 -7.29 -34.34
CA GLU A 330 10.84 -8.41 -35.10
C GLU A 330 11.21 -9.59 -34.20
N ILE A 331 11.79 -9.34 -33.02
CA ILE A 331 12.15 -10.42 -32.10
C ILE A 331 10.92 -11.17 -31.56
N PHE A 332 9.87 -10.44 -31.16
CA PHE A 332 8.61 -11.04 -30.70
C PHE A 332 7.85 -11.71 -31.85
N GLN A 333 7.85 -11.12 -33.04
CA GLN A 333 7.26 -11.77 -34.22
C GLN A 333 7.97 -13.06 -34.59
N SER A 334 9.30 -13.09 -34.52
CA SER A 334 10.11 -14.30 -34.74
C SER A 334 9.82 -15.38 -33.69
N MET A 335 9.65 -14.99 -32.42
CA MET A 335 9.28 -15.91 -31.35
C MET A 335 7.87 -16.49 -31.57
N LYS A 336 6.92 -15.63 -31.94
CA LYS A 336 5.56 -16.04 -32.26
C LYS A 336 5.54 -17.03 -33.44
N ASN A 337 6.27 -16.74 -34.52
CA ASN A 337 6.37 -17.64 -35.67
C ASN A 337 6.95 -19.00 -35.25
N SER A 338 7.98 -19.01 -34.41
CA SER A 338 8.57 -20.24 -33.88
C SER A 338 7.57 -21.05 -33.03
N CYS A 339 6.72 -20.38 -32.26
CA CYS A 339 5.66 -21.01 -31.48
C CYS A 339 4.56 -21.58 -32.41
N ASP A 340 4.14 -20.82 -33.43
CA ASP A 340 3.14 -21.24 -34.42
C ASP A 340 3.61 -22.49 -35.18
N ASP A 341 4.87 -22.53 -35.63
CA ASP A 341 5.47 -23.69 -36.32
C ASP A 341 5.51 -24.94 -35.43
N ALA A 342 5.65 -24.77 -34.12
CA ALA A 342 5.64 -25.82 -33.11
C ALA A 342 4.22 -26.15 -32.58
N ASN A 343 3.17 -25.49 -33.07
CA ASN A 343 1.80 -25.62 -32.56
C ASN A 343 1.66 -25.27 -31.05
N ILE A 344 2.45 -24.33 -30.57
CA ILE A 344 2.41 -23.79 -29.21
C ILE A 344 1.71 -22.42 -29.28
N PRO A 345 0.56 -22.20 -28.62
CA PRO A 345 -0.07 -20.89 -28.57
C PRO A 345 0.83 -19.86 -27.88
N TYR A 346 1.00 -18.71 -28.53
CA TYR A 346 1.64 -17.52 -27.97
C TYR A 346 0.54 -16.63 -27.36
N GLU A 347 0.62 -16.36 -26.06
CA GLU A 347 -0.35 -15.52 -25.33
C GLU A 347 0.34 -14.36 -24.61
N LYS A 348 -0.41 -13.29 -24.38
CA LYS A 348 0.01 -12.10 -23.64
C LYS A 348 -0.79 -12.00 -22.37
N TRP A 349 -0.13 -12.11 -21.22
CA TRP A 349 -0.77 -12.02 -19.92
C TRP A 349 -0.26 -10.81 -19.14
N THR A 350 -1.06 -10.34 -18.20
CA THR A 350 -0.60 -9.40 -17.17
C THR A 350 -0.03 -10.17 -15.97
N VAL A 351 0.60 -9.48 -15.03
CA VAL A 351 1.16 -10.09 -13.82
C VAL A 351 0.08 -10.74 -12.96
N SER A 352 -1.08 -10.12 -12.76
CA SER A 352 -2.18 -10.76 -12.02
C SER A 352 -2.65 -12.05 -12.70
N GLU A 353 -2.76 -12.09 -14.03
CA GLU A 353 -3.15 -13.32 -14.74
C GLU A 353 -2.10 -14.43 -14.60
N VAL A 354 -0.81 -14.06 -14.57
CA VAL A 354 0.27 -15.00 -14.27
C VAL A 354 0.07 -15.57 -12.86
N VAL A 355 -0.12 -14.72 -11.85
CA VAL A 355 -0.30 -15.15 -10.45
C VAL A 355 -1.57 -15.98 -10.26
N GLU A 356 -2.70 -15.58 -10.85
CA GLU A 356 -3.94 -16.36 -10.85
C GLU A 356 -3.73 -17.76 -11.46
N TYR A 357 -2.97 -17.85 -12.56
CA TYR A 357 -2.59 -19.13 -13.11
C TYR A 357 -1.71 -19.93 -12.14
N LEU A 358 -0.71 -19.33 -11.50
CA LEU A 358 0.12 -20.03 -10.51
C LEU A 358 -0.73 -20.61 -9.37
N GLU A 359 -1.65 -19.82 -8.82
CA GLU A 359 -2.58 -20.26 -7.77
C GLU A 359 -3.51 -21.39 -8.25
N SER A 360 -3.90 -21.38 -9.52
CA SER A 360 -4.67 -22.49 -10.11
C SER A 360 -3.88 -23.81 -10.19
N GLN A 361 -2.55 -23.73 -10.28
CA GLN A 361 -1.66 -24.90 -10.31
C GLN A 361 -1.28 -25.39 -8.92
N ASP A 362 -1.36 -24.53 -7.91
CA ASP A 362 -0.95 -24.80 -6.54
C ASP A 362 -1.95 -24.21 -5.54
N GLN A 363 -2.83 -25.06 -5.02
CA GLN A 363 -3.86 -24.65 -4.05
C GLN A 363 -3.27 -24.16 -2.72
N THR A 364 -2.02 -24.50 -2.40
CA THR A 364 -1.36 -23.97 -1.20
C THR A 364 -0.87 -22.54 -1.43
N LEU A 365 -0.57 -22.18 -2.68
CA LEU A 365 -0.08 -20.85 -3.04
C LEU A 365 -1.12 -19.75 -2.74
N SER A 366 -2.39 -19.96 -3.09
CA SER A 366 -3.44 -18.97 -2.82
C SER A 366 -3.60 -18.67 -1.33
N LYS A 367 -3.32 -19.66 -0.47
CA LYS A 367 -3.39 -19.50 0.98
C LYS A 367 -2.22 -18.67 1.52
N VAL A 368 -0.99 -18.98 1.08
CA VAL A 368 0.21 -18.30 1.59
C VAL A 368 0.41 -16.90 0.98
N LEU A 369 -0.14 -16.65 -0.21
CA LEU A 369 -0.15 -15.33 -0.86
C LEU A 369 -1.32 -14.46 -0.43
N ALA A 370 -2.37 -15.02 0.20
CA ALA A 370 -3.47 -14.23 0.73
C ALA A 370 -2.96 -13.13 1.66
N ARG A 371 -3.52 -11.92 1.49
CA ARG A 371 -3.27 -10.78 2.36
C ARG A 371 -4.57 -10.34 3.00
N GLU A 372 -4.47 -9.99 4.28
CA GLU A 372 -5.54 -9.23 4.91
C GLU A 372 -5.59 -7.85 4.26
N PRO A 373 -6.78 -7.33 3.92
CA PRO A 373 -6.90 -5.97 3.43
C PRO A 373 -6.24 -4.98 4.41
N PRO A 374 -5.46 -4.00 3.92
CA PRO A 374 -4.85 -2.98 4.77
C PRO A 374 -5.91 -2.28 5.62
N ILE A 375 -5.52 -1.84 6.82
CA ILE A 375 -6.40 -1.14 7.78
C ILE A 375 -7.18 -0.02 7.07
N ASN A 376 -6.50 0.82 6.29
CA ASN A 376 -7.14 1.94 5.59
C ASN A 376 -8.26 1.49 4.63
N VAL A 377 -8.10 0.35 3.94
CA VAL A 377 -9.13 -0.18 3.04
C VAL A 377 -10.35 -0.68 3.81
N LYS A 378 -10.11 -1.39 4.91
CA LYS A 378 -11.19 -1.83 5.83
C LYS A 378 -11.95 -0.61 6.36
N ILE A 379 -11.24 0.43 6.77
CA ILE A 379 -11.82 1.67 7.29
C ILE A 379 -12.56 2.46 6.21
N GLU A 380 -12.03 2.59 5.00
CA GLU A 380 -12.75 3.23 3.88
C GLU A 380 -14.04 2.48 3.53
N THR A 381 -14.00 1.14 3.53
CA THR A 381 -15.17 0.30 3.24
C THR A 381 -16.27 0.51 4.26
N ILE A 382 -15.94 0.43 5.56
CA ILE A 382 -16.92 0.64 6.64
C ILE A 382 -17.42 2.10 6.66
N ASP A 383 -16.57 3.08 6.35
CA ASP A 383 -16.95 4.49 6.22
C ASP A 383 -18.02 4.68 5.14
N GLN A 384 -17.80 4.16 3.93
CA GLN A 384 -18.78 4.26 2.85
C GLN A 384 -20.12 3.59 3.21
N ASN A 385 -20.06 2.44 3.89
CA ASN A 385 -21.26 1.74 4.34
C ASN A 385 -22.03 2.54 5.40
N ILE A 386 -21.34 3.10 6.40
CA ILE A 386 -21.96 3.97 7.42
C ILE A 386 -22.55 5.23 6.77
N MET A 387 -21.79 5.90 5.90
CA MET A 387 -22.26 7.09 5.19
C MET A 387 -23.51 6.81 4.34
N HIS A 388 -23.59 5.64 3.70
CA HIS A 388 -24.78 5.24 2.96
C HIS A 388 -26.02 5.20 3.85
N VAL A 389 -25.92 4.56 5.02
CA VAL A 389 -27.01 4.51 6.02
C VAL A 389 -27.37 5.90 6.50
N CYS A 390 -26.36 6.71 6.85
CA CYS A 390 -26.54 8.08 7.33
C CYS A 390 -27.23 8.97 6.28
N ARG A 391 -26.85 8.90 4.99
CA ARG A 391 -27.49 9.66 3.90
C ARG A 391 -28.96 9.24 3.71
N GLN A 392 -29.25 7.93 3.72
CA GLN A 392 -30.62 7.42 3.65
C GLN A 392 -31.45 7.93 4.82
N ARG A 393 -30.93 7.84 6.05
CA ARG A 393 -31.63 8.28 7.24
C ARG A 393 -31.84 9.80 7.26
N LEU A 394 -30.83 10.58 6.83
CA LEU A 394 -30.92 12.04 6.70
C LEU A 394 -32.04 12.46 5.75
N SER A 395 -32.09 11.86 4.54
CA SER A 395 -33.12 12.17 3.55
C SER A 395 -34.54 11.82 4.03
N ARG A 396 -34.68 10.80 4.88
CA ARG A 396 -35.96 10.36 5.44
C ARG A 396 -36.43 11.18 6.63
N LEU A 397 -35.54 11.56 7.53
CA LEU A 397 -35.89 12.11 8.85
C LEU A 397 -35.44 13.57 9.07
N GLY A 398 -34.59 14.12 8.20
CA GLY A 398 -33.95 15.41 8.42
C GLY A 398 -32.82 15.36 9.45
N VAL A 399 -32.16 16.49 9.69
CA VAL A 399 -30.91 16.58 10.47
C VAL A 399 -31.08 16.13 11.93
N GLU A 400 -32.14 16.57 12.60
CA GLU A 400 -32.31 16.32 14.04
C GLU A 400 -32.87 14.92 14.34
N GLU A 401 -33.99 14.54 13.71
CA GLU A 401 -34.66 13.25 13.95
C GLU A 401 -33.86 12.06 13.43
N SER A 402 -32.95 12.28 12.48
CA SER A 402 -31.99 11.24 12.06
C SER A 402 -30.99 10.87 13.16
N GLY A 403 -30.78 11.73 14.17
CA GLY A 403 -29.73 11.56 15.17
C GLY A 403 -28.34 11.98 14.69
N LEU A 404 -28.23 12.52 13.47
CA LEU A 404 -26.97 13.03 12.91
C LEU A 404 -26.57 14.35 13.57
N PHE A 405 -27.56 15.24 13.78
CA PHE A 405 -27.31 16.63 14.18
C PHE A 405 -26.31 17.32 13.23
N ASP A 406 -25.85 18.51 13.60
CA ASP A 406 -24.94 19.29 12.74
C ASP A 406 -23.60 18.60 12.55
N TYR A 407 -23.12 17.87 13.57
CA TYR A 407 -21.82 17.19 13.51
C TYR A 407 -21.77 16.15 12.39
N TYR A 408 -22.65 15.15 12.39
CA TYR A 408 -22.59 14.09 11.37
C TYR A 408 -23.14 14.55 10.01
N ALA A 409 -24.03 15.54 9.97
CA ALA A 409 -24.40 16.17 8.70
C ALA A 409 -23.19 16.82 8.02
N TYR A 410 -22.37 17.57 8.78
CA TYR A 410 -21.12 18.13 8.29
C TYR A 410 -20.13 17.04 7.85
N ARG A 411 -20.01 15.93 8.60
CA ARG A 411 -19.17 14.79 8.21
C ARG A 411 -19.57 14.20 6.85
N LEU A 412 -20.88 14.05 6.59
CA LEU A 412 -21.38 13.57 5.29
C LEU A 412 -21.03 14.50 4.14
N GLU A 413 -21.07 15.82 4.35
CA GLU A 413 -20.65 16.81 3.35
C GLU A 413 -19.14 16.73 3.05
N LYS A 414 -18.33 16.34 4.04
CA LYS A 414 -16.89 16.09 3.88
C LYS A 414 -16.56 14.74 3.26
N GLY A 415 -17.56 13.91 2.96
CA GLY A 415 -17.37 12.62 2.30
C GLY A 415 -16.75 11.54 3.18
N SER A 416 -16.76 11.71 4.51
CA SER A 416 -16.31 10.68 5.46
C SER A 416 -16.95 10.86 6.83
N ILE A 417 -17.46 9.79 7.44
CA ILE A 417 -17.95 9.79 8.82
C ILE A 417 -16.81 9.90 9.83
N PHE A 418 -15.64 9.32 9.53
CA PHE A 418 -14.49 9.24 10.43
C PHE A 418 -13.71 10.54 10.47
N SER A 419 -13.62 11.15 11.64
CA SER A 419 -12.70 12.27 11.85
C SER A 419 -11.24 11.82 11.76
N LYS A 420 -10.31 12.78 11.59
CA LYS A 420 -8.87 12.48 11.66
C LYS A 420 -8.53 11.79 12.99
N SER A 421 -9.05 12.29 14.11
CA SER A 421 -8.88 11.68 15.43
C SER A 421 -9.44 10.27 15.52
N ASP A 422 -10.53 9.99 14.79
CA ASP A 422 -11.14 8.66 14.76
C ASP A 422 -10.24 7.65 14.04
N LEU A 423 -9.58 8.05 12.96
CA LEU A 423 -8.62 7.20 12.24
C LEU A 423 -7.37 6.91 13.08
N GLU A 424 -6.89 7.91 13.81
CA GLU A 424 -5.69 7.79 14.65
C GLU A 424 -5.91 6.85 15.83
N ILE A 425 -7.09 6.93 16.47
CA ILE A 425 -7.41 5.97 17.53
C ILE A 425 -7.61 4.56 16.99
N LEU A 426 -8.21 4.38 15.81
CA LEU A 426 -8.31 3.08 15.16
C LEU A 426 -6.93 2.47 14.88
N ARG A 427 -6.00 3.27 14.35
CA ARG A 427 -4.62 2.85 14.09
C ARG A 427 -3.89 2.50 15.38
N HIS A 428 -3.97 3.37 16.39
CA HIS A 428 -3.35 3.15 17.70
C HIS A 428 -3.85 1.85 18.34
N ILE A 429 -5.17 1.64 18.37
CA ILE A 429 -5.77 0.44 18.93
C ILE A 429 -5.30 -0.79 18.14
N SER A 430 -5.36 -0.74 16.81
CA SER A 430 -4.92 -1.84 15.94
C SER A 430 -3.47 -2.28 16.15
N ASN A 431 -2.60 -1.33 16.51
CA ASN A 431 -1.17 -1.59 16.69
C ASN A 431 -0.80 -2.06 18.11
N ASN A 432 -1.58 -1.66 19.12
CA ASN A 432 -1.19 -1.84 20.53
C ASN A 432 -2.07 -2.82 21.31
N TYR A 433 -3.24 -3.19 20.78
CA TYR A 433 -4.22 -4.00 21.50
C TYR A 433 -4.56 -5.30 20.76
N SER A 434 -4.67 -6.39 21.51
CA SER A 434 -5.12 -7.70 21.01
C SER A 434 -6.55 -7.61 20.45
N LYS A 435 -6.86 -8.40 19.41
CA LYS A 435 -8.21 -8.53 18.85
C LYS A 435 -9.24 -9.13 19.83
N GLU A 436 -8.76 -9.72 20.93
CA GLU A 436 -9.56 -10.21 22.05
C GLU A 436 -9.74 -9.17 23.18
N ALA A 437 -9.19 -7.96 23.04
CA ALA A 437 -9.37 -6.90 24.03
C ALA A 437 -10.85 -6.49 24.13
N ARG A 438 -11.33 -6.29 25.35
CA ARG A 438 -12.64 -5.73 25.66
C ARG A 438 -12.55 -4.22 25.62
N ILE A 439 -13.21 -3.61 24.66
CA ILE A 439 -13.07 -2.19 24.34
C ILE A 439 -14.40 -1.48 24.51
N LEU A 440 -14.41 -0.38 25.25
CA LEU A 440 -15.58 0.49 25.42
C LEU A 440 -15.33 1.90 24.86
N GLU A 441 -16.17 2.33 23.93
CA GLU A 441 -16.26 3.73 23.48
C GLU A 441 -17.35 4.46 24.29
N ILE A 442 -17.00 5.50 25.04
CA ILE A 442 -17.97 6.32 25.80
C ILE A 442 -18.34 7.57 25.00
N ALA A 443 -19.62 7.97 25.08
CA ALA A 443 -20.18 9.11 24.35
C ALA A 443 -19.95 8.99 22.83
N ALA A 444 -20.15 7.79 22.33
CA ALA A 444 -19.76 7.33 21.01
C ALA A 444 -20.51 7.96 19.83
N GLY A 445 -21.55 8.75 20.11
CA GLY A 445 -22.42 9.26 19.06
C GLY A 445 -23.14 8.11 18.34
N CYS A 446 -22.82 7.91 17.06
CA CYS A 446 -23.36 6.81 16.26
C CYS A 446 -22.55 5.52 16.36
N GLY A 447 -21.42 5.50 17.08
CA GLY A 447 -20.56 4.33 17.27
C GLY A 447 -19.62 4.04 16.12
N GLN A 448 -19.25 5.05 15.31
CA GLN A 448 -18.48 4.83 14.09
C GLN A 448 -17.12 4.17 14.36
N ILE A 449 -16.45 4.52 15.47
CA ILE A 449 -15.15 3.94 15.83
C ILE A 449 -15.33 2.49 16.25
N SER A 450 -16.33 2.18 17.07
CA SER A 450 -16.62 0.80 17.49
C SER A 450 -16.98 -0.12 16.33
N PHE A 451 -17.74 0.36 15.34
CA PHE A 451 -17.98 -0.40 14.10
C PHE A 451 -16.69 -0.56 13.27
N GLY A 452 -15.84 0.48 13.21
CA GLY A 452 -14.53 0.39 12.58
C GLY A 452 -13.63 -0.65 13.25
N LEU A 453 -13.62 -0.73 14.58
CA LEU A 453 -12.87 -1.75 15.32
C LEU A 453 -13.39 -3.16 15.04
N GLU A 454 -14.70 -3.35 14.95
CA GLU A 454 -15.27 -4.65 14.57
C GLU A 454 -14.81 -5.07 13.16
N GLU A 455 -14.81 -4.15 12.19
CA GLU A 455 -14.30 -4.40 10.83
C GLU A 455 -12.79 -4.75 10.84
N LEU A 456 -12.03 -4.18 11.77
CA LEU A 456 -10.62 -4.52 12.02
C LEU A 456 -10.44 -5.83 12.81
N GLY A 457 -11.52 -6.58 13.07
CA GLY A 457 -11.51 -7.92 13.67
C GLY A 457 -11.59 -7.95 15.20
N TYR A 458 -11.85 -6.82 15.88
CA TYR A 458 -12.04 -6.82 17.34
C TYR A 458 -13.39 -7.46 17.70
N LYS A 459 -13.35 -8.45 18.59
CA LYS A 459 -14.54 -9.28 18.91
C LYS A 459 -15.41 -8.73 20.03
N HIS A 460 -14.85 -7.86 20.86
CA HIS A 460 -15.47 -7.40 22.11
C HIS A 460 -15.55 -5.87 22.13
N THR A 461 -16.12 -5.31 21.06
CA THR A 461 -16.38 -3.88 20.90
C THR A 461 -17.76 -3.52 21.46
N GLU A 462 -17.78 -2.53 22.34
CA GLU A 462 -18.99 -1.96 22.89
C GLU A 462 -18.93 -0.45 22.82
N TYR A 463 -20.07 0.20 22.64
CA TYR A 463 -20.15 1.64 22.79
C TYR A 463 -21.34 2.09 23.63
N CYS A 464 -21.15 3.20 24.34
CA CYS A 464 -22.09 3.78 25.26
C CYS A 464 -22.55 5.16 24.77
N GLU A 465 -23.86 5.34 24.62
CA GLU A 465 -24.49 6.61 24.26
C GLU A 465 -25.80 6.77 25.01
N VAL A 466 -26.15 8.01 25.39
CA VAL A 466 -27.36 8.34 26.17
C VAL A 466 -28.40 9.08 25.34
N ASN A 467 -28.00 9.68 24.21
CA ASN A 467 -28.92 10.35 23.31
C ASN A 467 -29.71 9.32 22.49
N LYS A 468 -31.03 9.26 22.76
CA LYS A 468 -31.95 8.32 22.10
C LYS A 468 -31.94 8.37 20.57
N LYS A 469 -31.74 9.55 19.96
CA LYS A 469 -31.72 9.71 18.50
C LYS A 469 -30.43 9.13 17.90
N ARG A 470 -29.29 9.34 18.57
CA ARG A 470 -28.00 8.75 18.20
C ARG A 470 -27.97 7.23 18.42
N ILE A 471 -28.51 6.74 19.53
CA ILE A 471 -28.73 5.30 19.75
C ILE A 471 -29.55 4.72 18.59
N ALA A 472 -30.65 5.37 18.20
CA ALA A 472 -31.49 4.87 17.11
C ALA A 472 -30.80 4.90 15.74
N LEU A 473 -29.90 5.86 15.48
CA LEU A 473 -29.02 5.87 14.30
C LEU A 473 -28.04 4.69 14.36
N GLY A 474 -27.36 4.51 15.48
CA GLY A 474 -26.40 3.43 15.68
C GLY A 474 -27.02 2.04 15.60
N GLN A 475 -28.27 1.86 16.05
CA GLN A 475 -29.03 0.62 15.84
C GLN A 475 -29.31 0.36 14.35
N GLU A 476 -29.70 1.39 13.58
CA GLU A 476 -29.91 1.22 12.13
C GLU A 476 -28.59 0.89 11.41
N ILE A 477 -27.48 1.51 11.80
CA ILE A 477 -26.14 1.16 11.29
C ILE A 477 -25.82 -0.31 11.62
N LYS A 478 -25.97 -0.72 12.88
CA LYS A 478 -25.73 -2.09 13.34
C LYS A 478 -26.52 -3.11 12.52
N GLU A 479 -27.82 -2.87 12.33
CA GLU A 479 -28.71 -3.73 11.54
C GLU A 479 -28.25 -3.84 10.08
N LYS A 480 -27.87 -2.72 9.45
CA LYS A 480 -27.45 -2.68 8.03
C LYS A 480 -26.10 -3.33 7.78
N LEU A 481 -25.20 -3.24 8.75
CA LEU A 481 -23.88 -3.87 8.69
C LEU A 481 -23.88 -5.33 9.18
N ASN A 482 -25.00 -5.82 9.74
CA ASN A 482 -25.05 -7.10 10.45
C ASN A 482 -24.00 -7.20 11.57
N SER A 483 -23.76 -6.08 12.24
CA SER A 483 -22.71 -5.91 13.25
C SER A 483 -23.08 -6.54 14.59
N GLN A 484 -22.09 -7.09 15.28
CA GLN A 484 -22.17 -7.65 16.62
C GLN A 484 -21.85 -6.63 17.72
N THR A 485 -21.21 -5.50 17.40
CA THR A 485 -20.87 -4.41 18.34
C THR A 485 -22.02 -4.08 19.31
N ASN A 486 -21.78 -4.17 20.62
CA ASN A 486 -22.84 -3.95 21.62
C ASN A 486 -23.14 -2.45 21.82
N ILE A 487 -24.43 -2.11 21.97
CA ILE A 487 -24.88 -0.72 22.16
C ILE A 487 -25.44 -0.57 23.57
N ILE A 488 -24.68 0.08 24.44
CA ILE A 488 -25.08 0.38 25.81
C ILE A 488 -25.83 1.72 25.82
N THR A 489 -27.06 1.69 26.34
CA THR A 489 -27.98 2.84 26.32
C THR A 489 -28.12 3.56 27.67
N THR A 490 -27.30 3.18 28.67
CA THR A 490 -27.29 3.76 30.02
C THR A 490 -26.16 4.79 30.15
N ASP A 491 -26.15 5.55 31.24
CA ASP A 491 -25.00 6.41 31.55
C ASP A 491 -23.79 5.51 31.90
N PHE A 492 -22.61 5.83 31.38
CA PHE A 492 -21.42 5.02 31.62
C PHE A 492 -21.00 5.03 33.10
N ARG A 493 -21.43 6.04 33.87
CA ARG A 493 -21.20 6.12 35.32
C ARG A 493 -21.89 4.99 36.09
N ASP A 494 -22.90 4.36 35.48
CA ASP A 494 -23.61 3.21 36.04
C ASP A 494 -22.96 1.86 35.64
N LEU A 495 -21.88 1.88 34.85
CA LEU A 495 -21.20 0.69 34.35
C LEU A 495 -20.02 0.28 35.24
N ASN A 496 -19.70 -1.02 35.23
CA ASN A 496 -18.45 -1.51 35.80
C ASN A 496 -17.32 -1.40 34.77
N LEU A 497 -16.60 -0.26 34.80
CA LEU A 497 -15.53 0.03 33.85
C LEU A 497 -14.28 -0.87 34.00
N THR A 498 -14.07 -1.45 35.18
CA THR A 498 -12.90 -2.33 35.46
C THR A 498 -12.90 -3.65 34.69
N HIS A 499 -13.96 -3.93 33.92
CA HIS A 499 -14.06 -5.10 33.05
C HIS A 499 -13.60 -4.85 31.62
N TYR A 500 -13.17 -3.64 31.29
CA TYR A 500 -12.62 -3.33 29.98
C TYR A 500 -11.11 -3.29 30.04
N ASP A 501 -10.46 -3.76 28.98
CA ASP A 501 -9.01 -3.66 28.84
C ASP A 501 -8.65 -2.24 28.34
N LEU A 502 -9.52 -1.65 27.51
CA LEU A 502 -9.42 -0.28 27.03
C LEU A 502 -10.78 0.44 27.09
N ILE A 503 -10.74 1.69 27.55
CA ILE A 503 -11.85 2.64 27.45
C ILE A 503 -11.36 3.88 26.72
N PHE A 504 -12.18 4.43 25.82
CA PHE A 504 -11.81 5.68 25.16
C PHE A 504 -12.98 6.63 24.92
N VAL A 505 -12.62 7.93 24.84
CA VAL A 505 -13.55 9.04 24.59
C VAL A 505 -12.90 10.03 23.63
N THR A 506 -13.44 10.13 22.41
CA THR A 506 -12.88 11.02 21.38
C THR A 506 -13.63 12.34 21.23
N ASN A 507 -14.95 12.38 21.35
CA ASN A 507 -15.71 13.61 21.08
C ASN A 507 -16.94 13.75 21.99
N ALA A 508 -16.69 14.18 23.23
CA ALA A 508 -17.68 14.26 24.29
C ALA A 508 -17.80 15.68 24.86
N VAL A 509 -17.95 16.68 23.99
CA VAL A 509 -18.14 18.09 24.36
C VAL A 509 -19.55 18.29 24.92
N THR A 510 -19.68 18.34 26.24
CA THR A 510 -20.95 18.58 26.94
C THR A 510 -20.73 19.12 28.35
N ASP A 511 -21.62 19.98 28.83
CA ASP A 511 -21.64 20.50 30.21
C ASP A 511 -21.81 19.40 31.27
N ARG A 512 -22.17 18.18 30.85
CA ARG A 512 -22.37 17.04 31.74
C ARG A 512 -21.10 16.29 32.06
N LEU A 513 -20.00 16.50 31.34
CA LEU A 513 -18.73 15.81 31.54
C LEU A 513 -17.65 16.83 31.94
N GLY A 514 -16.65 16.38 32.69
CA GLY A 514 -15.49 17.17 33.11
C GLY A 514 -14.75 16.55 34.29
N VAL A 515 -14.21 17.38 35.18
CA VAL A 515 -13.43 16.92 36.35
C VAL A 515 -14.20 16.02 37.32
N GLY A 516 -15.53 16.03 37.27
CA GLY A 516 -16.40 15.19 38.11
C GLY A 516 -16.20 13.69 37.91
N GLU A 517 -15.72 13.29 36.73
CA GLU A 517 -15.49 11.89 36.36
C GLU A 517 -14.13 11.34 36.80
N TYR A 518 -13.27 12.18 37.40
CA TYR A 518 -11.91 11.78 37.78
C TYR A 518 -11.87 10.52 38.65
N GLU A 519 -12.72 10.39 39.69
CA GLU A 519 -12.65 9.23 40.58
C GLU A 519 -13.00 7.92 39.86
N ILE A 520 -13.89 8.01 38.86
CA ILE A 520 -14.30 6.87 38.03
C ILE A 520 -13.13 6.44 37.14
N PHE A 521 -12.50 7.37 36.41
CA PHE A 521 -11.35 7.02 35.58
C PHE A 521 -10.13 6.62 36.41
N ARG A 522 -9.84 7.31 37.51
CA ARG A 522 -8.75 6.94 38.42
C ARG A 522 -8.90 5.49 38.89
N SER A 523 -10.06 5.13 39.44
CA SER A 523 -10.29 3.76 39.93
C SER A 523 -10.23 2.72 38.81
N THR A 524 -10.67 3.08 37.61
CA THR A 524 -10.58 2.25 36.41
C THR A 524 -9.13 2.02 35.98
N ILE A 525 -8.33 3.08 35.88
CA ILE A 525 -6.91 3.03 35.52
C ILE A 525 -6.13 2.18 36.52
N LEU A 526 -6.36 2.40 37.82
CA LEU A 526 -5.70 1.63 38.89
C LEU A 526 -6.16 0.17 38.97
N SER A 527 -7.23 -0.21 38.28
CA SER A 527 -7.64 -1.61 38.13
C SER A 527 -6.89 -2.35 37.01
N GLY A 528 -6.11 -1.61 36.21
CA GLY A 528 -5.32 -2.15 35.09
C GLY A 528 -5.87 -1.80 33.70
N SER A 529 -7.05 -1.18 33.60
CA SER A 529 -7.60 -0.70 32.34
C SER A 529 -6.83 0.51 31.82
N GLN A 530 -6.67 0.60 30.50
CA GLN A 530 -6.17 1.82 29.86
C GLN A 530 -7.32 2.76 29.53
N VAL A 531 -7.10 4.07 29.65
CA VAL A 531 -8.11 5.10 29.35
C VAL A 531 -7.53 6.11 28.36
N ILE A 532 -8.15 6.27 27.19
CA ILE A 532 -7.76 7.26 26.18
C ILE A 532 -8.78 8.40 26.13
N LEU A 533 -8.32 9.64 26.30
CA LEU A 533 -9.17 10.84 26.24
C LEU A 533 -8.64 11.83 25.20
N LEU A 534 -9.53 12.44 24.41
CA LEU A 534 -9.15 13.54 23.51
C LEU A 534 -9.13 14.89 24.25
N TYR A 535 -7.93 15.47 24.40
CA TYR A 535 -7.73 16.78 25.02
C TYR A 535 -8.52 17.87 24.29
N GLY A 536 -9.20 18.74 25.04
CA GLY A 536 -10.08 19.77 24.50
C GLY A 536 -11.42 19.28 23.94
N SER A 537 -11.67 17.97 23.93
CA SER A 537 -12.93 17.36 23.45
C SER A 537 -13.62 16.47 24.49
N TYR A 538 -13.24 16.60 25.76
CA TYR A 538 -13.88 15.92 26.89
C TYR A 538 -14.44 16.95 27.87
N GLY A 539 -15.77 17.08 27.94
CA GLY A 539 -16.42 18.08 28.79
C GLY A 539 -16.35 19.50 28.23
N HIS A 540 -16.40 20.50 29.10
CA HIS A 540 -16.36 21.93 28.75
C HIS A 540 -15.06 22.63 29.17
N ASP A 541 -14.20 21.93 29.92
CA ASP A 541 -12.90 22.39 30.38
C ASP A 541 -11.86 21.26 30.33
N ASN A 542 -10.59 21.58 30.61
CA ASN A 542 -9.50 20.61 30.63
C ASN A 542 -9.12 20.16 32.06
N ALA A 543 -9.95 20.43 33.08
CA ALA A 543 -9.60 20.22 34.48
C ALA A 543 -9.45 18.73 34.85
N ILE A 544 -10.10 17.83 34.10
CA ILE A 544 -9.91 16.39 34.30
C ILE A 544 -8.49 15.93 33.95
N PHE A 545 -7.91 16.48 32.88
CA PHE A 545 -6.56 16.16 32.43
C PHE A 545 -5.55 16.60 33.47
N GLU A 546 -5.66 17.85 33.97
CA GLU A 546 -4.81 18.35 35.04
C GLU A 546 -4.86 17.45 36.29
N LYS A 547 -6.04 16.92 36.64
CA LYS A 547 -6.19 16.06 37.80
C LYS A 547 -5.59 14.66 37.58
N LEU A 548 -5.73 14.09 36.38
CA LEU A 548 -5.13 12.80 36.02
C LEU A 548 -3.60 12.89 35.88
N ASP A 549 -3.08 13.97 35.28
CA ASP A 549 -1.64 14.16 35.08
C ASP A 549 -0.89 14.36 36.42
N ASN A 550 -1.56 14.96 37.41
CA ASN A 550 -1.00 15.21 38.74
C ASN A 550 -1.18 14.03 39.71
N ASP A 551 -1.83 12.94 39.29
CA ASP A 551 -1.98 11.75 40.12
C ASP A 551 -0.65 10.97 40.19
N SER A 552 -0.17 10.69 41.40
CA SER A 552 1.13 10.02 41.60
C SER A 552 1.17 8.58 41.09
N ASP A 553 0.00 7.94 40.98
CA ASP A 553 -0.15 6.52 40.67
C ASP A 553 -0.48 6.28 39.18
N ILE A 554 -0.67 7.36 38.40
CA ILE A 554 -1.04 7.30 36.99
C ILE A 554 0.13 7.79 36.13
N SER A 555 0.41 7.08 35.05
CA SER A 555 1.24 7.54 33.93
C SER A 555 0.36 7.95 32.76
N HIS A 556 0.84 8.89 31.95
CA HIS A 556 0.20 9.26 30.71
C HIS A 556 1.18 9.24 29.54
N LEU A 557 0.65 8.95 28.36
CA LEU A 557 1.34 9.03 27.08
C LEU A 557 0.48 9.91 26.16
N ASP A 558 1.02 11.05 25.75
CA ASP A 558 0.38 11.90 24.74
C ASP A 558 0.56 11.20 23.37
N LEU A 559 -0.55 10.68 22.83
CA LEU A 559 -0.66 10.06 21.52
C LEU A 559 -0.78 11.18 20.47
N ILE A 560 0.34 11.83 20.17
CA ILE A 560 0.39 12.90 19.17
C ILE A 560 0.34 12.27 17.77
N SER A 561 -0.70 12.59 17.02
CA SER A 561 -0.71 12.50 15.56
C SER A 561 -0.90 13.91 14.99
N ASP A 562 -0.09 14.35 14.03
CA ASP A 562 -0.04 15.75 13.54
C ASP A 562 -1.35 16.27 12.94
N ASN A 563 -2.36 15.42 12.80
CA ASN A 563 -3.63 15.74 12.18
C ASN A 563 -4.69 16.37 13.11
N ILE A 564 -4.47 16.38 14.43
CA ILE A 564 -5.41 16.93 15.44
C ILE A 564 -4.97 18.33 15.91
N ALA A 565 -3.69 18.68 15.76
CA ALA A 565 -3.08 19.88 16.30
C ALA A 565 -3.61 21.21 15.71
N GLU A 566 -4.21 21.18 14.51
CA GLU A 566 -4.84 22.36 13.89
C GLU A 566 -6.18 22.76 14.54
N LEU A 567 -6.78 21.90 15.36
CA LEU A 567 -8.16 22.07 15.86
C LEU A 567 -8.25 22.54 17.33
N VAL A 568 -7.17 22.46 18.12
CA VAL A 568 -7.24 22.74 19.57
C VAL A 568 -6.09 23.68 20.00
N PRO A 569 -6.40 24.90 20.50
CA PRO A 569 -5.42 25.70 21.24
C PRO A 569 -4.99 24.87 22.48
N ASP A 570 -3.70 24.58 22.61
CA ASP A 570 -3.08 23.71 23.64
C ASP A 570 -2.94 22.20 23.29
N ARG A 571 -2.50 21.89 22.05
CA ARG A 571 -1.54 20.85 21.57
C ARG A 571 -1.45 19.40 22.13
N ARG A 572 -2.25 18.90 23.07
CA ARG A 572 -2.00 17.55 23.65
C ARG A 572 -2.64 16.36 22.91
N GLY A 573 -3.62 16.57 22.04
CA GLY A 573 -4.20 15.50 21.22
C GLY A 573 -4.89 14.40 22.03
N LEU A 574 -4.76 13.14 21.60
CA LEU A 574 -5.23 11.97 22.34
C LEU A 574 -4.24 11.65 23.47
N ILE A 575 -4.73 11.34 24.66
CA ILE A 575 -3.88 11.05 25.82
C ILE A 575 -4.29 9.70 26.41
N GLU A 576 -3.33 8.78 26.46
CA GLU A 576 -3.51 7.47 27.06
C GLU A 576 -3.03 7.47 28.51
N TYR A 577 -3.92 7.14 29.43
CA TYR A 577 -3.65 7.02 30.85
C TYR A 577 -3.58 5.55 31.26
N SER A 578 -2.58 5.21 32.06
CA SER A 578 -2.29 3.86 32.54
C SER A 578 -1.79 3.89 33.99
N MET A 579 -1.88 2.75 34.68
CA MET A 579 -1.28 2.62 36.01
C MET A 579 0.24 2.66 35.90
N LYS A 580 0.87 3.46 36.76
CA LYS A 580 2.33 3.55 36.82
C LYS A 580 2.91 2.23 37.36
N THR A 581 3.69 1.53 36.53
CA THR A 581 4.32 0.24 36.87
C THR A 581 5.57 0.38 37.71
#